data_AF-A0A846SYN1-F1
#
_entry.id   AF-A0A846SYN1-F1
#
_cell.length_a   1.000
_cell.length_b   1.000
_cell.length_c   1.000
_cell.angle_alpha   90.00
_cell.angle_beta   90.00
_cell.angle_gamma   90.00
#
_symmetry.space_group_name_H-M   'P 1'
#
loop_
_entity.id
_entity.type
_entity.pdbx_description
1 polymer ?
#
loop_
_entity_poly.entity_id
_entity_poly.type
_entity_poly.pdbx_seq_one_letter_code
_entity_poly.pdbx_strand_id
1 'polypeptide(L)'
;MASQNVAMEGLQKRALADQKEKRMDYLEQQRVQESKSDASSSYSSSSRLAKTAPGKPAAPAVPAAPPKPMPPPDFSNLLSLNQFVEFPSRDGFEISLDMTVEFEFLPEHIAWIYQSYGDLPAVVDKIIMPQILSVSRLKGSAYRAKDFIVGEGREKFQTDLTEALAKTIEEKRIIIHDALIRHVNVPMQILDPIQQSSIAVEQDLTNKEKQNTARKQAELNTELGLVEQRRRQVGQETEKLKAEIQADQEKQVAQLRAEASRQAAEIEKQTALVRADKTRTLGQAQATTITWVEGEKAKGFELKAAAFGDPAALTLWEFAQNLNPDLRVTILHAGPGTLWTDMEKAKLGDLGGAALLNKPQ
;
A
#
# COMPACT_ATOMS: atom_id res chain seq x y z
N MET A 1 12.40 -13.94 -17.94
CA MET A 1 11.73 -12.77 -17.32
C MET A 1 12.48 -12.19 -16.10
N ALA A 2 13.48 -12.85 -15.51
CA ALA A 2 14.18 -12.32 -14.32
C ALA A 2 15.18 -11.17 -14.61
N SER A 3 15.78 -11.10 -15.81
CA SER A 3 16.79 -10.09 -16.15
C SER A 3 16.22 -8.69 -16.42
N GLN A 4 14.97 -8.60 -16.89
CA GLN A 4 14.27 -7.32 -17.14
C GLN A 4 13.95 -6.57 -15.83
N ASN A 5 13.64 -7.30 -14.75
CA ASN A 5 13.31 -6.69 -13.46
C ASN A 5 14.53 -6.05 -12.79
N VAL A 6 15.73 -6.65 -12.93
CA VAL A 6 16.97 -6.10 -12.37
C VAL A 6 17.40 -4.82 -13.10
N ALA A 7 17.20 -4.76 -14.42
CA ALA A 7 17.50 -3.57 -15.21
C ALA A 7 16.55 -2.39 -14.88
N MET A 8 15.26 -2.67 -14.66
CA MET A 8 14.28 -1.68 -14.21
C MET A 8 14.57 -1.16 -12.80
N GLU A 9 14.96 -2.03 -11.88
CA GLU A 9 15.32 -1.63 -10.52
C GLU A 9 16.59 -0.75 -10.49
N GLY A 10 17.56 -1.04 -11.37
CA GLY A 10 18.75 -0.20 -11.57
C GLY A 10 18.42 1.19 -12.13
N LEU A 11 17.49 1.27 -13.08
CA LEU A 11 16.99 2.55 -13.63
C LEU A 11 16.24 3.37 -12.58
N GLN A 12 15.39 2.74 -11.76
CA GLN A 12 14.68 3.42 -10.68
C GLN A 12 15.62 3.97 -9.62
N LYS A 13 16.66 3.21 -9.24
CA LYS A 13 17.68 3.68 -8.27
C LYS A 13 18.49 4.87 -8.81
N ARG A 14 18.84 4.87 -10.09
CA ARG A 14 19.52 6.00 -10.74
C ARG A 14 18.63 7.22 -10.83
N ALA A 15 17.37 7.06 -11.26
CA ALA A 15 16.41 8.16 -11.31
C ALA A 15 16.15 8.80 -9.93
N LEU A 16 16.11 7.99 -8.86
CA LEU A 16 15.98 8.48 -7.49
C LEU A 16 17.25 9.20 -7.00
N ALA A 17 18.44 8.77 -7.43
CA ALA A 17 19.69 9.44 -7.11
C ALA A 17 19.76 10.82 -7.79
N ASP A 18 19.45 10.89 -9.09
CA ASP A 18 19.41 12.14 -9.86
C ASP A 18 18.39 13.14 -9.29
N GLN A 19 17.23 12.64 -8.80
CA GLN A 19 16.24 13.48 -8.13
C GLN A 19 16.72 14.02 -6.79
N LYS A 20 17.49 13.24 -6.02
CA LYS A 20 18.07 13.69 -4.76
C LYS A 20 19.13 14.75 -4.98
N GLU A 21 19.99 14.56 -5.98
CA GLU A 21 21.06 15.51 -6.33
C GLU A 21 20.49 16.86 -6.77
N LYS A 22 19.49 16.86 -7.68
CA LYS A 22 18.78 18.09 -8.08
C LYS A 22 18.11 18.80 -6.90
N ARG A 23 17.60 18.05 -5.92
CA ARG A 23 16.97 18.63 -4.72
C ARG A 23 18.00 19.25 -3.79
N MET A 24 19.19 18.66 -3.69
CA MET A 24 20.31 19.22 -2.93
C MET A 24 20.84 20.50 -3.59
N ASP A 25 21.01 20.50 -4.91
CA ASP A 25 21.41 21.71 -5.66
C ASP A 25 20.41 22.86 -5.49
N TYR A 26 19.11 22.54 -5.51
CA TYR A 26 18.06 23.54 -5.28
C TYR A 26 18.11 24.10 -3.84
N LEU A 27 18.38 23.24 -2.86
CA LEU A 27 18.54 23.65 -1.46
C LEU A 27 19.79 24.53 -1.27
N GLU A 28 20.90 24.20 -1.94
CA GLU A 28 22.12 25.01 -1.92
C GLU A 28 21.90 26.36 -2.60
N GLN A 29 21.22 26.40 -3.74
CA GLN A 29 20.84 27.66 -4.39
C GLN A 29 19.97 28.53 -3.49
N GLN A 30 19.00 27.94 -2.80
CA GLN A 30 18.15 28.65 -1.85
C GLN A 30 18.97 29.20 -0.67
N ARG A 31 19.92 28.43 -0.15
CA ARG A 31 20.82 28.85 0.93
C ARG A 31 21.81 29.96 0.49
N VAL A 32 22.26 29.92 -0.76
CA VAL A 32 23.06 31.00 -1.36
C VAL A 32 22.22 32.27 -1.57
N GLN A 33 20.93 32.12 -1.82
CA GLN A 33 20.00 33.25 -1.96
C GLN A 33 19.66 33.88 -0.61
N GLU A 34 19.44 33.08 0.44
CA GLU A 34 19.24 33.55 1.83
C GLU A 34 20.48 34.25 2.39
N SER A 35 21.68 33.71 2.14
CA SER A 35 22.93 34.35 2.57
C SER A 35 23.25 35.64 1.80
N LYS A 36 22.76 35.80 0.56
CA LYS A 36 22.83 37.08 -0.17
C LYS A 36 21.81 38.11 0.32
N SER A 37 20.63 37.69 0.80
CA SER A 37 19.68 38.62 1.43
C SER A 37 20.19 39.12 2.78
N ASP A 38 20.81 38.25 3.59
CA ASP A 38 21.38 38.66 4.90
C ASP A 38 22.63 39.54 4.76
N ALA A 39 23.42 39.38 3.71
CA ALA A 39 24.58 40.23 3.43
C ALA A 39 24.21 41.65 2.93
N SER A 40 22.94 41.90 2.54
CA SER A 40 22.48 43.21 2.05
C SER A 40 21.97 44.17 3.14
N SER A 41 21.99 43.74 4.42
CA SER A 41 21.52 44.54 5.57
C SER A 41 22.64 45.16 6.42
N SER A 42 23.88 45.24 5.93
CA SER A 42 24.95 45.94 6.65
C SER A 42 25.82 46.76 5.70
N TYR A 43 26.13 47.99 6.12
CA TYR A 43 26.86 49.08 5.44
C TYR A 43 26.02 50.10 4.66
N SER A 44 25.39 51.01 5.40
CA SER A 44 25.28 52.42 5.01
C SER A 44 26.37 53.23 5.68
N SER A 45 27.39 53.65 4.94
CA SER A 45 28.15 54.87 5.24
C SER A 45 29.08 55.23 4.08
N SER A 46 29.27 56.55 3.90
CA SER A 46 30.23 57.25 3.05
C SER A 46 29.95 57.33 1.54
N SER A 47 29.22 58.40 1.19
CA SER A 47 29.30 59.07 -0.11
C SER A 47 30.51 60.03 -0.16
N ARG A 48 31.41 59.86 -1.13
CA ARG A 48 32.02 60.97 -1.93
C ARG A 48 33.01 60.44 -3.00
N LEU A 49 32.93 61.09 -4.16
CA LEU A 49 33.94 61.27 -5.22
C LEU A 49 34.12 60.17 -6.29
N ALA A 50 33.45 60.43 -7.41
CA ALA A 50 34.03 60.70 -8.73
C ALA A 50 35.01 59.72 -9.41
N LYS A 51 34.57 59.36 -10.64
CA LYS A 51 35.31 59.34 -11.93
C LYS A 51 35.86 58.00 -12.47
N THR A 52 35.59 57.86 -13.77
CA THR A 52 36.27 57.09 -14.84
C THR A 52 36.10 55.57 -14.94
N ALA A 53 35.35 55.17 -15.97
CA ALA A 53 35.50 53.92 -16.75
C ALA A 53 36.73 54.05 -17.70
N PRO A 54 37.25 53.01 -18.41
CA PRO A 54 36.46 52.05 -19.22
C PRO A 54 37.02 50.60 -19.41
N GLY A 55 36.16 49.72 -19.93
CA GLY A 55 36.54 48.78 -21.01
C GLY A 55 36.29 47.28 -20.80
N LYS A 56 35.30 46.72 -21.50
CA LYS A 56 35.38 45.51 -22.39
C LYS A 56 33.99 45.12 -22.95
N PRO A 57 33.89 44.26 -24.00
CA PRO A 57 33.11 44.56 -25.21
C PRO A 57 31.86 43.67 -25.47
N ALA A 58 31.02 44.17 -26.38
CA ALA A 58 30.20 43.51 -27.41
C ALA A 58 29.46 42.18 -27.11
N ALA A 59 28.12 42.25 -27.14
CA ALA A 59 27.19 41.23 -27.67
C ALA A 59 25.83 41.94 -27.99
N PRO A 60 24.89 41.35 -28.76
CA PRO A 60 24.38 41.94 -30.01
C PRO A 60 23.03 42.67 -29.90
N ALA A 61 22.73 43.40 -30.98
CA ALA A 61 21.53 44.21 -31.21
C ALA A 61 20.20 43.47 -30.98
N VAL A 62 19.37 44.04 -30.12
CA VAL A 62 17.93 43.75 -29.98
C VAL A 62 17.17 44.63 -30.98
N PRO A 63 16.27 44.09 -31.81
CA PRO A 63 15.48 44.89 -32.74
C PRO A 63 14.48 45.78 -31.99
N ALA A 64 14.30 46.99 -32.52
CA ALA A 64 13.48 48.06 -31.97
C ALA A 64 12.07 47.59 -31.59
N ALA A 65 11.64 47.98 -30.38
CA ALA A 65 10.27 47.86 -29.92
C ALA A 65 9.31 48.62 -30.87
N PRO A 66 8.14 48.05 -31.21
CA PRO A 66 7.14 48.76 -31.98
C PRO A 66 6.60 49.96 -31.17
N PRO A 67 6.31 51.10 -31.82
CA PRO A 67 5.72 52.24 -31.12
C PRO A 67 4.36 51.84 -30.54
N LYS A 68 4.14 52.18 -29.27
CA LYS A 68 2.85 52.02 -28.58
C LYS A 68 1.75 52.67 -29.44
N PRO A 69 0.60 52.01 -29.68
CA PRO A 69 -0.53 52.65 -30.32
C PRO A 69 -1.00 53.82 -29.44
N MET A 70 -0.95 55.03 -29.96
CA MET A 70 -1.73 56.12 -29.39
C MET A 70 -3.21 55.76 -29.56
N PRO A 71 -4.04 55.81 -28.49
CA PRO A 71 -5.48 55.73 -28.65
C PRO A 71 -5.97 56.96 -29.42
N PRO A 72 -7.05 56.84 -30.21
CA PRO A 72 -7.62 57.96 -30.95
C PRO A 72 -8.04 59.10 -29.99
N PRO A 73 -7.85 60.38 -30.36
CA PRO A 73 -8.19 61.51 -29.51
C PRO A 73 -9.66 61.88 -29.71
N ASP A 74 -10.58 61.06 -29.19
CA ASP A 74 -11.98 61.46 -29.01
C ASP A 74 -12.28 61.60 -27.50
N PHE A 75 -11.57 62.53 -26.86
CA PHE A 75 -11.87 62.98 -25.48
C PHE A 75 -12.35 64.43 -25.48
N SER A 76 -13.19 64.84 -26.44
CA SER A 76 -13.77 66.18 -26.44
C SER A 76 -14.70 66.44 -25.23
N ASN A 77 -15.04 65.41 -24.43
CA ASN A 77 -15.99 65.51 -23.34
C ASN A 77 -15.39 65.24 -21.94
N LEU A 78 -14.07 65.05 -21.79
CA LEU A 78 -13.46 64.74 -20.48
C LEU A 78 -12.80 65.99 -19.89
N LEU A 79 -13.60 66.82 -19.21
CA LEU A 79 -13.11 67.98 -18.46
C LEU A 79 -12.47 67.49 -17.14
N SER A 80 -11.17 67.23 -17.15
CA SER A 80 -10.43 66.79 -15.95
C SER A 80 -10.12 67.98 -15.03
N LEU A 81 -11.07 68.31 -14.16
CA LEU A 81 -10.87 69.28 -13.08
C LEU A 81 -10.49 68.51 -11.81
N ASN A 82 -9.19 68.48 -11.49
CA ASN A 82 -8.68 67.87 -10.26
C ASN A 82 -8.94 68.81 -9.08
N GLN A 83 -10.13 68.69 -8.48
CA GLN A 83 -10.47 69.40 -7.26
C GLN A 83 -10.93 68.41 -6.19
N PHE A 84 -10.20 68.40 -5.07
CA PHE A 84 -10.58 67.62 -3.90
C PHE A 84 -11.67 68.35 -3.13
N VAL A 85 -12.67 67.61 -2.67
CA VAL A 85 -13.74 68.14 -1.82
C VAL A 85 -13.38 67.83 -0.37
N GLU A 86 -13.14 68.88 0.41
CA GLU A 86 -12.79 68.77 1.83
C GLU A 86 -14.01 69.08 2.69
N PHE A 87 -14.34 68.18 3.62
CA PHE A 87 -15.44 68.38 4.57
C PHE A 87 -15.17 67.69 5.91
N PRO A 88 -15.70 68.25 7.02
CA PRO A 88 -15.67 67.57 8.30
C PRO A 88 -16.72 66.47 8.34
N SER A 89 -16.33 65.29 8.81
CA SER A 89 -17.24 64.19 9.15
C SER A 89 -18.00 64.47 10.45
N ARG A 90 -19.00 63.63 10.75
CA ARG A 90 -19.77 63.69 12.00
C ARG A 90 -18.90 63.64 13.26
N ASP A 91 -17.76 62.97 13.18
CA ASP A 91 -16.82 62.80 14.28
C ASP A 91 -15.78 63.94 14.35
N GLY A 92 -15.88 64.94 13.47
CA GLY A 92 -15.02 66.12 13.45
C GLY A 92 -13.71 65.97 12.68
N PHE A 93 -13.47 64.82 12.03
CA PHE A 93 -12.29 64.62 11.18
C PHE A 93 -12.49 65.23 9.80
N GLU A 94 -11.48 65.94 9.32
CA GLU A 94 -11.42 66.44 7.94
C GLU A 94 -11.15 65.28 6.97
N ILE A 95 -12.03 65.11 6.00
CA ILE A 95 -11.94 64.09 4.96
C ILE A 95 -11.80 64.81 3.63
N SER A 96 -10.84 64.37 2.82
CA SER A 96 -10.68 64.81 1.43
C SER A 96 -11.20 63.72 0.50
N LEU A 97 -12.12 64.08 -0.37
CA LEU A 97 -12.81 63.15 -1.25
C LEU A 97 -12.60 63.56 -2.71
N ASP A 98 -12.23 62.58 -3.53
CA ASP A 98 -12.16 62.67 -4.98
C ASP A 98 -13.33 61.89 -5.59
N MET A 99 -14.11 62.55 -6.44
CA MET A 99 -15.28 61.98 -7.11
C MET A 99 -15.30 62.32 -8.59
N THR A 100 -15.99 61.49 -9.36
CA THR A 100 -16.35 61.73 -10.76
C THR A 100 -17.86 61.82 -10.84
N VAL A 101 -18.37 62.90 -11.44
CA VAL A 101 -19.81 63.11 -11.62
C VAL A 101 -20.12 63.09 -13.10
N GLU A 102 -21.07 62.24 -13.47
CA GLU A 102 -21.59 62.14 -14.83
C GLU A 102 -22.86 62.97 -14.93
N PHE A 103 -22.85 63.97 -15.81
CA PHE A 103 -23.97 64.89 -16.00
C PHE A 103 -24.26 65.11 -17.48
N GLU A 104 -25.51 65.47 -17.77
CA GLU A 104 -26.01 65.72 -19.11
C GLU A 104 -26.83 67.01 -19.14
N PHE A 105 -26.68 67.76 -20.25
CA PHE A 105 -27.52 68.92 -20.55
C PHE A 105 -28.65 68.51 -21.49
N LEU A 106 -29.90 68.77 -21.10
CA LEU A 106 -31.02 68.56 -22.02
C LEU A 106 -30.92 69.53 -23.21
N PRO A 107 -31.08 69.05 -24.46
CA PRO A 107 -31.07 69.88 -25.65
C PRO A 107 -32.09 71.04 -25.60
N GLU A 108 -33.22 70.84 -24.91
CA GLU A 108 -34.29 71.84 -24.78
C GLU A 108 -33.88 73.07 -23.96
N HIS A 109 -32.90 72.93 -23.06
CA HIS A 109 -32.51 73.98 -22.11
C HIS A 109 -31.09 74.50 -22.32
N ILE A 110 -30.32 73.89 -23.23
CA ILE A 110 -28.91 74.22 -23.44
C ILE A 110 -28.70 75.69 -23.86
N ALA A 111 -29.58 76.24 -24.71
CA ALA A 111 -29.51 77.63 -25.15
C ALA A 111 -29.73 78.62 -23.98
N TRP A 112 -30.67 78.30 -23.09
CA TRP A 112 -30.95 79.10 -21.90
C TRP A 112 -29.80 79.03 -20.89
N ILE A 113 -29.23 77.83 -20.69
CA ILE A 113 -28.08 77.62 -19.80
C ILE A 113 -26.87 78.41 -20.33
N TYR A 114 -26.59 78.34 -21.63
CA TYR A 114 -25.47 79.05 -22.24
C TYR A 114 -25.64 80.58 -22.16
N GLN A 115 -26.86 81.08 -22.38
CA GLN A 115 -27.16 82.51 -22.24
C GLN A 115 -27.05 83.00 -20.79
N SER A 116 -27.51 82.19 -19.82
CA SER A 116 -27.59 82.60 -18.42
C SER A 116 -26.26 82.47 -17.68
N TYR A 117 -25.44 81.47 -18.02
CA TYR A 117 -24.26 81.08 -17.24
C TYR A 117 -22.94 81.16 -18.03
N GLY A 118 -23.02 81.13 -19.35
CA GLY A 118 -21.89 81.23 -20.28
C GLY A 118 -21.43 79.87 -20.82
N ASP A 119 -20.14 79.79 -21.13
CA ASP A 119 -19.52 78.61 -21.75
C ASP A 119 -19.52 77.36 -20.85
N LEU A 120 -19.30 76.17 -21.43
CA LEU A 120 -19.32 74.89 -20.70
C LEU A 120 -18.44 74.89 -19.43
N PRO A 121 -17.17 75.37 -19.46
CA PRO A 121 -16.35 75.45 -18.25
C PRO A 121 -16.94 76.41 -17.20
N ALA A 122 -17.57 77.51 -17.63
CA ALA A 122 -18.18 78.47 -16.73
C ALA A 122 -19.42 77.91 -16.02
N VAL A 123 -20.19 77.03 -16.68
CA VAL A 123 -21.31 76.30 -16.05
C VAL A 123 -20.79 75.35 -14.98
N VAL A 124 -19.70 74.63 -15.27
CA VAL A 124 -19.09 73.71 -14.29
C VAL A 124 -18.60 74.49 -13.06
N ASP A 125 -17.83 75.56 -13.25
CA ASP A 125 -17.24 76.35 -12.17
C ASP A 125 -18.28 77.12 -11.34
N LYS A 126 -19.32 77.68 -11.98
CA LYS A 126 -20.30 78.55 -11.31
C LYS A 126 -21.51 77.80 -10.73
N ILE A 127 -21.83 76.63 -11.26
CA ILE A 127 -23.03 75.87 -10.87
C ILE A 127 -22.64 74.52 -10.28
N ILE A 128 -21.99 73.66 -11.08
CA ILE A 128 -21.84 72.25 -10.73
C ILE A 128 -20.90 72.10 -9.54
N MET A 129 -19.73 72.74 -9.57
CA MET A 129 -18.76 72.69 -8.47
C MET A 129 -19.34 73.21 -7.14
N PRO A 130 -19.95 74.42 -7.05
CA PRO A 130 -20.54 74.88 -5.79
C PRO A 130 -21.61 73.95 -5.22
N GLN A 131 -22.42 73.32 -6.08
CA GLN A 131 -23.45 72.37 -5.64
C GLN A 131 -22.84 71.06 -5.15
N ILE A 132 -21.82 70.53 -5.84
CA ILE A 132 -21.06 69.36 -5.38
C ILE A 132 -20.44 69.62 -4.01
N LEU A 133 -19.75 70.75 -3.84
CA LEU A 133 -19.14 71.14 -2.56
C LEU A 133 -20.18 71.26 -1.44
N SER A 134 -21.33 71.87 -1.72
CA SER A 134 -22.40 72.07 -0.75
C SER A 134 -23.04 70.74 -0.31
N VAL A 135 -23.46 69.91 -1.28
CA VAL A 135 -24.11 68.62 -1.02
C VAL A 135 -23.14 67.64 -0.38
N SER A 136 -21.89 67.57 -0.86
CA SER A 136 -20.85 66.72 -0.27
C SER A 136 -20.56 67.13 1.17
N ARG A 137 -20.55 68.43 1.50
CA ARG A 137 -20.36 68.89 2.88
C ARG A 137 -21.56 68.56 3.76
N LEU A 138 -22.78 68.78 3.26
CA LEU A 138 -24.01 68.51 4.00
C LEU A 138 -24.17 67.01 4.30
N LYS A 139 -24.09 66.18 3.25
CA LYS A 139 -24.19 64.72 3.40
C LYS A 139 -22.97 64.15 4.11
N GLY A 140 -21.77 64.62 3.79
CA GLY A 140 -20.52 64.15 4.40
C GLY A 140 -20.46 64.35 5.91
N SER A 141 -21.05 65.43 6.42
CA SER A 141 -21.15 65.70 7.86
C SER A 141 -22.11 64.77 8.62
N ALA A 142 -22.98 64.04 7.91
CA ALA A 142 -23.93 63.10 8.53
C ALA A 142 -23.31 61.72 8.84
N TYR A 143 -22.24 61.35 8.13
CA TYR A 143 -21.58 60.04 8.23
C TYR A 143 -20.32 60.10 9.11
N ARG A 144 -19.96 58.95 9.69
CA ARG A 144 -18.74 58.81 10.49
C ARG A 144 -17.54 58.61 9.59
N ALA A 145 -16.35 58.99 10.07
CA ALA A 145 -15.11 58.79 9.31
C ALA A 145 -14.85 57.31 8.94
N LYS A 146 -15.28 56.40 9.83
CA LYS A 146 -15.21 54.95 9.59
C LYS A 146 -16.04 54.50 8.39
N ASP A 147 -17.19 55.11 8.15
CA ASP A 147 -18.14 54.68 7.12
C ASP A 147 -17.57 54.92 5.71
N PHE A 148 -16.63 55.85 5.55
CA PHE A 148 -15.95 56.09 4.27
C PHE A 148 -14.83 55.09 3.97
N ILE A 149 -14.32 54.38 4.99
CA ILE A 149 -13.27 53.36 4.85
C ILE A 149 -13.90 51.99 4.57
N VAL A 150 -15.02 51.70 5.21
CA VAL A 150 -15.72 50.42 5.07
C VAL A 150 -16.60 50.45 3.82
N GLY A 151 -16.45 49.46 2.93
CA GLY A 151 -17.12 49.43 1.63
C GLY A 151 -18.65 49.60 1.69
N GLU A 152 -19.31 48.97 2.66
CA GLU A 152 -20.77 49.07 2.82
C GLU A 152 -21.24 50.49 3.17
N GLY A 153 -20.46 51.21 4.00
CA GLY A 153 -20.78 52.61 4.35
C GLY A 153 -20.55 53.56 3.18
N ARG A 154 -19.49 53.31 2.40
CA ARG A 154 -19.15 54.09 1.21
C ARG A 154 -20.21 54.00 0.13
N GLU A 155 -20.75 52.81 -0.12
CA GLU A 155 -21.80 52.58 -1.13
C GLU A 155 -23.09 53.32 -0.77
N LYS A 156 -23.49 53.28 0.51
CA LYS A 156 -24.65 54.03 1.01
C LYS A 156 -24.43 55.53 0.86
N PHE A 157 -23.26 56.04 1.24
CA PHE A 157 -22.93 57.46 1.06
C PHE A 157 -22.93 57.88 -0.42
N GLN A 158 -22.41 57.04 -1.32
CA GLN A 158 -22.43 57.31 -2.76
C GLN A 158 -23.86 57.43 -3.30
N THR A 159 -24.73 56.51 -2.89
CA THR A 159 -26.14 56.51 -3.29
C THR A 159 -26.86 57.77 -2.79
N ASP A 160 -26.71 58.09 -1.51
CA ASP A 160 -27.30 59.27 -0.87
C ASP A 160 -26.80 60.59 -1.47
N LEU A 161 -25.51 60.63 -1.84
CA LEU A 161 -24.88 61.77 -2.48
C LEU A 161 -25.40 61.96 -3.90
N THR A 162 -25.52 60.88 -4.67
CA THR A 162 -26.07 60.90 -6.03
C THR A 162 -27.52 61.39 -6.01
N GLU A 163 -28.35 60.87 -5.11
CA GLU A 163 -29.76 61.30 -4.98
C GLU A 163 -29.88 62.79 -4.60
N ALA A 164 -29.05 63.26 -3.67
CA ALA A 164 -29.09 64.66 -3.23
C ALA A 164 -28.55 65.62 -4.30
N LEU A 165 -27.51 65.22 -5.04
CA LEU A 165 -27.01 66.00 -6.17
C LEU A 165 -28.04 66.08 -7.29
N ALA A 166 -28.68 64.95 -7.63
CA ALA A 166 -29.72 64.93 -8.66
C ALA A 166 -30.84 65.93 -8.33
N LYS A 167 -31.38 65.91 -7.10
CA LYS A 167 -32.45 66.83 -6.67
C LYS A 167 -32.07 68.30 -6.70
N THR A 168 -30.85 68.63 -6.26
CA THR A 168 -30.40 70.04 -6.17
C THR A 168 -30.05 70.64 -7.52
N ILE A 169 -29.55 69.82 -8.45
CA ILE A 169 -29.11 70.27 -9.77
C ILE A 169 -30.26 70.22 -10.81
N GLU A 170 -31.30 69.41 -10.56
CA GLU A 170 -32.54 69.38 -11.36
C GLU A 170 -33.24 70.75 -11.41
N GLU A 171 -33.18 71.54 -10.33
CA GLU A 171 -33.71 72.92 -10.30
C GLU A 171 -33.10 73.82 -11.39
N LYS A 172 -31.86 73.51 -11.81
CA LYS A 172 -31.10 74.25 -12.81
C LYS A 172 -31.17 73.62 -14.20
N ARG A 173 -32.04 72.62 -14.41
CA ARG A 173 -32.27 71.92 -15.69
C ARG A 173 -31.05 71.14 -16.19
N ILE A 174 -30.26 70.58 -15.28
CA ILE A 174 -29.12 69.71 -15.57
C ILE A 174 -29.44 68.35 -14.95
N ILE A 175 -29.21 67.25 -15.68
CA ILE A 175 -29.44 65.89 -15.19
C ILE A 175 -28.10 65.31 -14.73
N ILE A 176 -28.10 64.63 -13.58
CA ILE A 176 -26.97 63.85 -13.08
C ILE A 176 -27.35 62.39 -13.14
N HIS A 177 -26.48 61.58 -13.75
CA HIS A 177 -26.69 60.14 -13.89
C HIS A 177 -26.04 59.39 -12.73
N ASP A 178 -24.78 59.70 -12.43
CA ASP A 178 -24.04 59.03 -11.36
C ASP A 178 -22.98 59.96 -10.75
N ALA A 179 -22.66 59.73 -9.48
CA ALA A 179 -21.59 60.38 -8.75
C ALA A 179 -20.72 59.33 -8.07
N LEU A 180 -19.64 58.92 -8.75
CA LEU A 180 -18.74 57.86 -8.31
C LEU A 180 -17.63 58.41 -7.44
N ILE A 181 -17.47 57.86 -6.24
CA ILE A 181 -16.36 58.21 -5.36
C ILE A 181 -15.15 57.41 -5.82
N ARG A 182 -14.01 58.06 -6.09
CA ARG A 182 -12.77 57.39 -6.52
C ARG A 182 -11.85 57.12 -5.35
N HIS A 183 -11.46 58.18 -4.65
CA HIS A 183 -10.50 58.12 -3.56
C HIS A 183 -11.01 58.91 -2.37
N VAL A 184 -10.80 58.36 -1.17
CA VAL A 184 -11.08 59.05 0.09
C VAL A 184 -9.80 59.03 0.89
N ASN A 185 -9.33 60.21 1.24
CA ASN A 185 -8.17 60.40 2.10
C ASN A 185 -8.67 60.80 3.50
N VAL A 186 -8.43 59.90 4.45
CA VAL A 186 -8.83 60.01 5.87
C VAL A 186 -7.54 60.09 6.71
N PRO A 187 -7.48 60.92 7.75
CA PRO A 187 -6.30 61.03 8.60
C PRO A 187 -5.90 59.70 9.25
N MET A 188 -4.58 59.50 9.38
CA MET A 188 -3.97 58.29 9.94
C MET A 188 -4.49 57.93 11.35
N GLN A 189 -4.89 58.92 12.14
CA GLN A 189 -5.42 58.74 13.50
C GLN A 189 -6.62 57.77 13.59
N ILE A 190 -7.43 57.66 12.54
CA ILE A 190 -8.59 56.76 12.49
C ILE A 190 -8.28 55.49 11.70
N LEU A 191 -7.41 55.60 10.71
CA LEU A 191 -6.99 54.49 9.88
C LEU A 191 -6.13 53.50 10.67
N ASP A 192 -5.22 53.96 11.54
CA ASP A 192 -4.34 53.12 12.35
C ASP A 192 -5.12 52.14 13.26
N PRO A 193 -6.08 52.58 14.11
CA PRO A 193 -6.85 51.65 14.94
C PRO A 193 -7.68 50.65 14.12
N ILE A 194 -8.23 51.06 12.98
CA ILE A 194 -9.01 50.18 12.10
C ILE A 194 -8.10 49.11 11.48
N GLN A 195 -6.91 49.49 11.02
CA GLN A 195 -5.92 48.53 10.52
C GLN A 195 -5.46 47.58 11.62
N GLN A 196 -5.10 48.10 12.79
CA GLN A 196 -4.68 47.29 13.93
C GLN A 196 -5.76 46.29 14.37
N SER A 197 -7.03 46.72 14.43
CA SER A 197 -8.14 45.80 14.75
C SER A 197 -8.33 44.73 13.68
N SER A 198 -8.19 45.08 12.40
CA SER A 198 -8.28 44.11 11.30
C SER A 198 -7.14 43.08 11.36
N ILE A 199 -5.91 43.55 11.60
CA ILE A 199 -4.73 42.69 11.78
C ILE A 199 -4.90 41.80 13.01
N ALA A 200 -5.41 42.32 14.13
CA ALA A 200 -5.64 41.55 15.33
C ALA A 200 -6.66 40.42 15.09
N VAL A 201 -7.76 40.72 14.38
CA VAL A 201 -8.76 39.70 13.99
C VAL A 201 -8.14 38.62 13.11
N GLU A 202 -7.33 39.00 12.12
CA GLU A 202 -6.66 38.05 11.22
C GLU A 202 -5.61 37.21 11.95
N GLN A 203 -4.85 37.81 12.87
CA GLN A 203 -3.90 37.12 13.73
C GLN A 203 -4.61 36.14 14.67
N ASP A 204 -5.74 36.53 15.27
CA ASP A 204 -6.54 35.66 16.13
C ASP A 204 -7.12 34.47 15.38
N LEU A 205 -7.63 34.68 14.15
CA LEU A 205 -8.08 33.61 13.27
C LEU A 205 -6.91 32.67 12.93
N THR A 206 -5.77 33.23 12.54
CA THR A 206 -4.56 32.45 12.23
C THR A 206 -4.08 31.63 13.44
N ASN A 207 -4.10 32.23 14.63
CA ASN A 207 -3.71 31.56 15.87
C ASN A 207 -4.67 30.42 16.23
N LYS A 208 -5.98 30.61 16.05
CA LYS A 208 -6.98 29.55 16.22
C LYS A 208 -6.75 28.39 15.27
N GLU A 209 -6.52 28.67 13.99
CA GLU A 209 -6.25 27.63 12.99
C GLU A 209 -4.94 26.88 13.26
N LYS A 210 -3.88 27.59 13.69
CA LYS A 210 -2.62 26.98 14.15
C LYS A 210 -2.85 26.06 15.36
N GLN A 211 -3.62 26.49 16.36
CA GLN A 211 -3.95 25.67 17.52
C GLN A 211 -4.76 24.42 17.14
N ASN A 212 -5.77 24.57 16.26
CA ASN A 212 -6.55 23.45 15.77
C ASN A 212 -5.69 22.43 15.01
N THR A 213 -4.78 22.93 14.16
CA THR A 213 -3.83 22.08 13.43
C THR A 213 -2.90 21.33 14.38
N ALA A 214 -2.34 22.02 15.38
CA ALA A 214 -1.48 21.41 16.40
C ALA A 214 -2.23 20.35 17.23
N ARG A 215 -3.49 20.59 17.60
CA ARG A 215 -4.33 19.61 18.31
C ARG A 215 -4.56 18.36 17.47
N LYS A 216 -4.98 18.51 16.20
CA LYS A 216 -5.18 17.38 15.29
C LYS A 216 -3.89 16.59 15.05
N GLN A 217 -2.74 17.26 14.94
CA GLN A 217 -1.44 16.59 14.82
C GLN A 217 -1.08 15.82 16.10
N ALA A 218 -1.35 16.38 17.27
CA ALA A 218 -1.15 15.69 18.54
C ALA A 218 -2.04 14.43 18.66
N GLU A 219 -3.32 14.54 18.32
CA GLU A 219 -4.27 13.42 18.26
C GLU A 219 -3.82 12.34 17.27
N LEU A 220 -3.40 12.72 16.07
CA LEU A 220 -2.88 11.78 15.08
C LEU A 220 -1.65 11.03 15.61
N ASN A 221 -0.73 11.73 16.29
CA ASN A 221 0.48 11.11 16.85
C ASN A 221 0.15 10.15 17.99
N THR A 222 -0.81 10.47 18.85
CA THR A 222 -1.25 9.56 19.92
C THR A 222 -1.94 8.33 19.35
N GLU A 223 -2.79 8.49 18.33
CA GLU A 223 -3.44 7.38 17.62
C GLU A 223 -2.42 6.46 16.94
N LEU A 224 -1.44 7.02 16.23
CA LEU A 224 -0.36 6.26 15.62
C LEU A 224 0.45 5.48 16.66
N GLY A 225 0.76 6.08 17.81
CA GLY A 225 1.42 5.41 18.93
C GLY A 225 0.62 4.23 19.48
N LEU A 226 -0.70 4.39 19.64
CA LEU A 226 -1.60 3.32 20.07
C LEU A 226 -1.69 2.19 19.04
N VAL A 227 -1.76 2.52 17.75
CA VAL A 227 -1.76 1.53 16.67
C VAL A 227 -0.45 0.74 16.66
N GLU A 228 0.68 1.40 16.85
CA GLU A 228 1.98 0.73 16.92
C GLU A 228 2.07 -0.19 18.14
N GLN A 229 1.61 0.26 19.31
CA GLN A 229 1.52 -0.57 20.51
C GLN A 229 0.65 -1.82 20.27
N ARG A 230 -0.54 -1.65 19.67
CA ARG A 230 -1.43 -2.76 19.34
C ARG A 230 -0.81 -3.72 18.32
N ARG A 231 -0.10 -3.21 17.31
CA ARG A 231 0.63 -4.05 16.34
C ARG A 231 1.67 -4.92 17.03
N ARG A 232 2.42 -4.37 18.00
CA ARG A 232 3.40 -5.14 18.79
C ARG A 232 2.71 -6.22 19.63
N GLN A 233 1.59 -5.89 20.29
CA GLN A 233 0.81 -6.85 21.08
C GLN A 233 0.28 -8.00 20.21
N VAL A 234 -0.39 -7.68 19.09
CA VAL A 234 -0.92 -8.70 18.15
C VAL A 234 0.21 -9.55 17.58
N GLY A 235 1.37 -8.97 17.29
CA GLY A 235 2.57 -9.70 16.86
C GLY A 235 3.00 -10.76 17.89
N GLN A 236 3.13 -10.36 19.16
CA GLN A 236 3.49 -11.25 20.26
C GLN A 236 2.43 -12.33 20.51
N GLU A 237 1.14 -11.97 20.47
CA GLU A 237 0.03 -12.93 20.59
C GLU A 237 0.04 -13.94 19.44
N THR A 238 0.31 -13.49 18.22
CA THR A 238 0.42 -14.35 17.04
C THR A 238 1.59 -15.32 17.16
N GLU A 239 2.75 -14.86 17.65
CA GLU A 239 3.91 -15.71 17.91
C GLU A 239 3.61 -16.76 18.98
N LYS A 240 2.97 -16.35 20.08
CA LYS A 240 2.53 -17.27 21.14
C LYS A 240 1.55 -18.32 20.61
N LEU A 241 0.53 -17.90 19.86
CA LEU A 241 -0.47 -18.80 19.29
C LEU A 241 0.15 -19.78 18.29
N LYS A 242 1.09 -19.31 17.46
CA LYS A 242 1.84 -20.19 16.54
C LYS A 242 2.63 -21.25 17.30
N ALA A 243 3.33 -20.86 18.37
CA ALA A 243 4.08 -21.80 19.21
C ALA A 243 3.17 -22.82 19.90
N GLU A 244 2.01 -22.38 20.40
CA GLU A 244 1.00 -23.26 21.01
C GLU A 244 0.42 -24.26 20.00
N ILE A 245 0.01 -23.78 18.82
CA ILE A 245 -0.49 -24.65 17.73
C ILE A 245 0.58 -25.66 17.31
N GLN A 246 1.85 -25.24 17.19
CA GLN A 246 2.93 -26.15 16.84
C GLN A 246 3.14 -27.22 17.91
N ALA A 247 3.17 -26.85 19.19
CA ALA A 247 3.30 -27.78 20.30
C ALA A 247 2.13 -28.79 20.35
N ASP A 248 0.89 -28.31 20.11
CA ASP A 248 -0.29 -29.17 20.03
C ASP A 248 -0.24 -30.12 18.82
N GLN A 249 0.22 -29.64 17.66
CA GLN A 249 0.43 -30.48 16.48
C GLN A 249 1.47 -31.57 16.74
N GLU A 250 2.61 -31.22 17.34
CA GLU A 250 3.67 -32.19 17.68
C GLU A 250 3.15 -33.25 18.67
N LYS A 251 2.39 -32.82 19.69
CA LYS A 251 1.72 -33.71 20.64
C LYS A 251 0.73 -34.65 19.94
N GLN A 252 -0.14 -34.14 19.07
CA GLN A 252 -1.10 -34.95 18.32
C GLN A 252 -0.41 -35.97 17.41
N VAL A 253 0.65 -35.55 16.71
CA VAL A 253 1.45 -36.46 15.87
C VAL A 253 2.12 -37.54 16.72
N ALA A 254 2.64 -37.20 17.89
CA ALA A 254 3.25 -38.17 18.81
C ALA A 254 2.21 -39.18 19.33
N GLN A 255 1.02 -38.71 19.73
CA GLN A 255 -0.09 -39.58 20.15
C GLN A 255 -0.53 -40.51 19.01
N LEU A 256 -0.74 -39.96 17.82
CA LEU A 256 -1.14 -40.75 16.65
C LEU A 256 -0.09 -41.81 16.28
N ARG A 257 1.20 -41.48 16.36
CA ARG A 257 2.29 -42.45 16.15
C ARG A 257 2.29 -43.55 17.20
N ALA A 258 2.05 -43.21 18.47
CA ALA A 258 1.97 -44.18 19.56
C ALA A 258 0.74 -45.09 19.43
N GLU A 259 -0.40 -44.55 18.99
CA GLU A 259 -1.60 -45.34 18.70
C GLU A 259 -1.40 -46.24 17.49
N ALA A 260 -0.78 -45.74 16.42
CA ALA A 260 -0.46 -46.51 15.22
C ALA A 260 0.50 -47.66 15.54
N SER A 261 1.55 -47.42 16.34
CA SER A 261 2.47 -48.48 16.76
C SER A 261 1.79 -49.53 17.64
N ARG A 262 0.90 -49.10 18.55
CA ARG A 262 0.08 -50.01 19.35
C ARG A 262 -0.84 -50.86 18.47
N GLN A 263 -1.53 -50.26 17.50
CA GLN A 263 -2.41 -50.98 16.58
C GLN A 263 -1.62 -51.97 15.71
N ALA A 264 -0.46 -51.56 15.19
CA ALA A 264 0.42 -52.45 14.43
C ALA A 264 0.89 -53.64 15.27
N ALA A 265 1.31 -53.41 16.51
CA ALA A 265 1.72 -54.48 17.44
C ALA A 265 0.56 -55.43 17.78
N GLU A 266 -0.68 -54.94 17.94
CA GLU A 266 -1.84 -55.81 18.17
C GLU A 266 -2.14 -56.65 16.91
N ILE A 267 -2.10 -56.06 15.71
CA ILE A 267 -2.28 -56.79 14.45
C ILE A 267 -1.20 -57.87 14.29
N GLU A 268 0.06 -57.56 14.62
CA GLU A 268 1.16 -58.52 14.56
C GLU A 268 0.97 -59.67 15.54
N LYS A 269 0.58 -59.37 16.78
CA LYS A 269 0.21 -60.38 17.79
C LYS A 269 -0.92 -61.28 17.29
N GLN A 270 -2.01 -60.73 16.75
CA GLN A 270 -3.11 -61.52 16.18
C GLN A 270 -2.64 -62.38 15.01
N THR A 271 -1.80 -61.82 14.13
CA THR A 271 -1.21 -62.55 13.00
C THR A 271 -0.32 -63.70 13.48
N ALA A 272 0.47 -63.49 14.53
CA ALA A 272 1.32 -64.52 15.12
C ALA A 272 0.50 -65.67 15.71
N LEU A 273 -0.62 -65.37 16.41
CA LEU A 273 -1.56 -66.37 16.92
C LEU A 273 -2.15 -67.20 15.77
N VAL A 274 -2.67 -66.55 14.73
CA VAL A 274 -3.23 -67.23 13.54
C VAL A 274 -2.18 -68.11 12.84
N ARG A 275 -0.93 -67.65 12.74
CA ARG A 275 0.18 -68.45 12.18
C ARG A 275 0.50 -69.65 13.05
N ALA A 276 0.50 -69.49 14.37
CA ALA A 276 0.71 -70.60 15.31
C ALA A 276 -0.39 -71.66 15.17
N ASP A 277 -1.66 -71.23 15.14
CA ASP A 277 -2.81 -72.12 14.94
C ASP A 277 -2.77 -72.81 13.57
N LYS A 278 -2.42 -72.09 12.51
CA LYS A 278 -2.20 -72.67 11.17
C LYS A 278 -1.12 -73.75 11.21
N THR A 279 0.00 -73.50 11.89
CA THR A 279 1.10 -74.47 11.97
C THR A 279 0.69 -75.70 12.78
N ARG A 280 -0.02 -75.50 13.90
CA ARG A 280 -0.57 -76.58 14.72
C ARG A 280 -1.56 -77.44 13.95
N THR A 281 -2.53 -76.82 13.27
CA THR A 281 -3.57 -77.51 12.50
C THR A 281 -2.97 -78.26 11.31
N LEU A 282 -2.03 -77.66 10.57
CA LEU A 282 -1.30 -78.35 9.51
C LEU A 282 -0.47 -79.52 10.06
N GLY A 283 0.24 -79.34 11.16
CA GLY A 283 1.02 -80.41 11.80
C GLY A 283 0.15 -81.57 12.27
N GLN A 284 -0.99 -81.29 12.89
CA GLN A 284 -1.98 -82.29 13.28
C GLN A 284 -2.56 -83.02 12.06
N ALA A 285 -2.95 -82.29 11.01
CA ALA A 285 -3.50 -82.88 9.79
C ALA A 285 -2.48 -83.77 9.06
N GLN A 286 -1.21 -83.36 9.00
CA GLN A 286 -0.13 -84.18 8.44
C GLN A 286 0.10 -85.44 9.28
N ALA A 287 0.15 -85.30 10.61
CA ALA A 287 0.28 -86.44 11.51
C ALA A 287 -0.87 -87.43 11.36
N THR A 288 -2.13 -86.97 11.31
CA THR A 288 -3.30 -87.84 11.09
C THR A 288 -3.29 -88.50 9.73
N THR A 289 -2.83 -87.78 8.69
CA THR A 289 -2.69 -88.37 7.34
C THR A 289 -1.66 -89.50 7.35
N ILE A 290 -0.50 -89.28 7.99
CA ILE A 290 0.55 -90.31 8.11
C ILE A 290 0.06 -91.50 8.92
N THR A 291 -0.61 -91.29 10.06
CA THR A 291 -1.14 -92.40 10.87
C THR A 291 -2.20 -93.18 10.14
N TRP A 292 -3.07 -92.54 9.35
CA TRP A 292 -4.04 -93.24 8.50
C TRP A 292 -3.36 -94.03 7.39
N VAL A 293 -2.43 -93.42 6.65
CA VAL A 293 -1.72 -94.11 5.54
C VAL A 293 -0.89 -95.28 6.05
N GLU A 294 -0.07 -95.08 7.09
CA GLU A 294 0.76 -96.14 7.67
C GLU A 294 -0.09 -97.18 8.41
N GLY A 295 -1.19 -96.77 9.05
CA GLY A 295 -2.14 -97.70 9.67
C GLY A 295 -2.84 -98.61 8.65
N GLU A 296 -3.28 -98.06 7.51
CA GLU A 296 -3.85 -98.86 6.42
C GLU A 296 -2.79 -99.73 5.72
N LYS A 297 -1.55 -99.26 5.56
CA LYS A 297 -0.44 -100.11 5.10
C LYS A 297 -0.20 -101.25 6.07
N ALA A 298 -0.15 -100.99 7.38
CA ALA A 298 0.03 -102.00 8.42
C ALA A 298 -1.08 -103.05 8.37
N LYS A 299 -2.36 -102.63 8.31
CA LYS A 299 -3.49 -103.55 8.08
C LYS A 299 -3.34 -104.35 6.78
N GLY A 300 -2.88 -103.71 5.70
CA GLY A 300 -2.59 -104.39 4.45
C GLY A 300 -1.50 -105.47 4.59
N PHE A 301 -0.45 -105.20 5.36
CA PHE A 301 0.57 -106.20 5.71
C PHE A 301 0.02 -107.31 6.61
N GLU A 302 -0.84 -107.00 7.58
CA GLU A 302 -1.52 -108.00 8.40
C GLU A 302 -2.39 -108.94 7.55
N LEU A 303 -3.17 -108.39 6.61
CA LEU A 303 -3.97 -109.20 5.68
C LEU A 303 -3.11 -110.08 4.77
N LYS A 304 -1.96 -109.58 4.29
CA LYS A 304 -1.00 -110.39 3.53
C LYS A 304 -0.40 -111.50 4.39
N ALA A 305 0.05 -111.19 5.61
CA ALA A 305 0.58 -112.18 6.54
C ALA A 305 -0.45 -113.27 6.86
N ALA A 306 -1.72 -112.89 7.07
CA ALA A 306 -2.82 -113.82 7.25
C ALA A 306 -3.06 -114.72 6.03
N ALA A 307 -2.89 -114.21 4.80
CA ALA A 307 -3.01 -115.00 3.57
C ALA A 307 -1.88 -116.03 3.38
N PHE A 308 -0.66 -115.74 3.85
CA PHE A 308 0.49 -116.66 3.81
C PHE A 308 0.56 -117.63 4.99
N GLY A 309 -0.28 -117.45 6.02
CA GLY A 309 -0.42 -118.37 7.17
C GLY A 309 0.64 -118.23 8.27
N ASP A 310 1.84 -117.73 7.96
CA ASP A 310 2.93 -117.49 8.92
C ASP A 310 3.64 -116.14 8.63
N PRO A 311 3.77 -115.23 9.61
CA PRO A 311 4.54 -113.99 9.48
C PRO A 311 5.98 -114.17 9.00
N ALA A 312 6.62 -115.30 9.31
CA ALA A 312 7.99 -115.59 8.86
C ALA A 312 8.08 -115.89 7.35
N ALA A 313 7.01 -116.41 6.74
CA ALA A 313 6.99 -116.72 5.31
C ALA A 313 6.92 -115.46 4.45
N LEU A 314 6.18 -114.44 4.90
CA LEU A 314 6.08 -113.15 4.22
C LEU A 314 7.44 -112.41 4.18
N THR A 315 8.16 -112.40 5.30
CA THR A 315 9.46 -111.70 5.38
C THR A 315 10.54 -112.37 4.52
N LEU A 316 10.55 -113.71 4.45
CA LEU A 316 11.43 -114.44 3.56
C LEU A 316 11.09 -114.21 2.08
N TRP A 317 9.80 -114.14 1.74
CA TRP A 317 9.35 -113.82 0.38
C TRP A 317 9.73 -112.40 -0.04
N GLU A 318 9.49 -111.41 0.82
CA GLU A 318 9.84 -110.01 0.56
C GLU A 318 11.37 -109.81 0.48
N PHE A 319 12.13 -110.48 1.36
CA PHE A 319 13.59 -110.50 1.32
C PHE A 319 14.11 -111.09 0.00
N ALA A 320 13.55 -112.21 -0.47
CA ALA A 320 13.92 -112.81 -1.73
C ALA A 320 13.60 -111.91 -2.93
N GLN A 321 12.53 -111.12 -2.86
CA GLN A 321 12.10 -110.23 -3.95
C GLN A 321 12.87 -108.90 -3.99
N ASN A 322 13.30 -108.38 -2.84
CA ASN A 322 14.10 -107.16 -2.72
C ASN A 322 15.62 -107.40 -2.68
N LEU A 323 16.05 -108.65 -2.83
CA LEU A 323 17.47 -109.00 -2.90
C LEU A 323 18.07 -108.39 -4.17
N ASN A 324 19.06 -107.51 -3.99
CA ASN A 324 19.79 -106.91 -5.11
C ASN A 324 20.34 -108.04 -6.01
N PRO A 325 20.01 -108.08 -7.32
CA PRO A 325 20.42 -109.17 -8.20
C PRO A 325 21.95 -109.35 -8.32
N ASP A 326 22.75 -108.37 -7.89
CA ASP A 326 24.21 -108.38 -7.94
C ASP A 326 24.91 -108.88 -6.66
N LEU A 327 24.18 -109.45 -5.70
CA LEU A 327 24.75 -109.84 -4.39
C LEU A 327 25.72 -111.03 -4.52
N ARG A 328 27.00 -110.81 -4.20
CA ARG A 328 28.07 -111.82 -4.22
C ARG A 328 28.29 -112.36 -2.80
N VAL A 329 27.78 -113.55 -2.51
CA VAL A 329 27.98 -114.22 -1.21
C VAL A 329 29.39 -114.82 -1.18
N THR A 330 30.25 -114.28 -0.32
CA THR A 330 31.61 -114.81 -0.11
C THR A 330 31.63 -115.56 1.21
N ILE A 331 31.73 -116.89 1.17
CA ILE A 331 31.79 -117.74 2.37
C ILE A 331 33.24 -117.78 2.84
N LEU A 332 33.53 -117.13 3.98
CA LEU A 332 34.83 -117.23 4.65
C LEU A 332 34.76 -118.37 5.67
N HIS A 333 35.57 -119.41 5.44
CA HIS A 333 35.59 -120.63 6.23
C HIS A 333 36.77 -120.62 7.24
N ALA A 334 36.50 -120.99 8.49
CA ALA A 334 37.50 -121.21 9.54
C ALA A 334 37.36 -122.63 10.13
N GLY A 335 38.25 -123.55 9.71
CA GLY A 335 38.38 -124.93 10.24
C GLY A 335 39.13 -125.83 9.23
N PRO A 336 39.77 -126.95 9.59
CA PRO A 336 40.59 -127.71 8.63
C PRO A 336 39.78 -128.82 7.93
N GLY A 337 39.48 -128.66 6.64
CA GLY A 337 38.89 -129.72 5.79
C GLY A 337 38.86 -129.36 4.30
N THR A 338 39.55 -130.14 3.46
CA THR A 338 39.85 -129.83 2.04
C THR A 338 38.84 -130.40 1.03
N LEU A 339 37.60 -129.90 1.01
CA LEU A 339 36.56 -130.42 0.09
C LEU A 339 35.80 -129.37 -0.76
N TRP A 340 36.23 -128.10 -0.82
CA TRP A 340 35.40 -127.03 -1.43
C TRP A 340 36.13 -125.99 -2.28
N THR A 341 37.09 -126.38 -3.12
CA THR A 341 37.80 -125.45 -4.03
C THR A 341 37.13 -125.24 -5.39
N ASP A 342 35.84 -125.53 -5.56
CA ASP A 342 35.17 -125.24 -6.82
C ASP A 342 33.73 -124.71 -6.63
N MET A 343 33.64 -123.52 -6.04
CA MET A 343 32.37 -122.78 -5.92
C MET A 343 32.51 -121.27 -6.20
N GLU A 344 33.60 -120.81 -6.82
CA GLU A 344 33.78 -119.39 -7.18
C GLU A 344 32.81 -118.89 -8.28
N LYS A 345 31.96 -119.78 -8.85
CA LYS A 345 30.99 -119.44 -9.91
C LYS A 345 29.53 -119.80 -9.58
N ALA A 346 29.18 -120.04 -8.32
CA ALA A 346 27.78 -120.31 -7.97
C ALA A 346 26.95 -119.02 -7.90
N LYS A 347 25.88 -118.93 -8.72
CA LYS A 347 24.85 -117.90 -8.57
C LYS A 347 23.84 -118.36 -7.51
N LEU A 348 23.24 -117.40 -6.79
CA LEU A 348 22.32 -117.65 -5.67
C LEU A 348 21.14 -118.60 -6.01
N GLY A 349 20.79 -118.74 -7.29
CA GLY A 349 19.75 -119.67 -7.77
C GLY A 349 20.10 -121.16 -7.66
N ASP A 350 21.37 -121.53 -7.52
CA ASP A 350 21.83 -122.93 -7.44
C ASP A 350 22.09 -123.41 -5.99
N LEU A 351 22.09 -122.50 -5.01
CA LEU A 351 22.47 -122.80 -3.61
C LEU A 351 21.31 -122.74 -2.59
N GLY A 352 20.06 -122.64 -3.06
CA GLY A 352 18.90 -122.74 -2.18
C GLY A 352 17.61 -123.02 -2.93
N GLY A 353 17.01 -124.19 -2.68
CA GLY A 353 15.58 -124.52 -2.81
C GLY A 353 14.85 -124.31 -4.15
N ALA A 354 15.40 -123.63 -5.14
CA ALA A 354 14.73 -123.29 -6.39
C ALA A 354 14.83 -124.41 -7.46
N ALA A 355 15.72 -125.39 -7.26
CA ALA A 355 15.75 -126.62 -8.06
C ALA A 355 14.57 -127.58 -7.75
N LEU A 356 13.95 -127.45 -6.57
CA LEU A 356 12.81 -128.28 -6.14
C LEU A 356 11.44 -127.78 -6.64
N LEU A 357 11.38 -126.62 -7.30
CA LEU A 357 10.13 -126.05 -7.83
C LEU A 357 10.04 -126.06 -9.37
N ASN A 358 11.00 -126.67 -10.07
CA ASN A 358 11.06 -126.68 -11.53
C ASN A 358 11.04 -128.07 -12.21
N LYS A 359 10.57 -129.13 -11.52
CA LYS A 359 10.10 -130.36 -12.20
C LYS A 359 8.87 -130.95 -11.50
N PRO A 360 7.87 -131.46 -12.26
CA PRO A 360 6.65 -132.02 -11.71
C PRO A 360 6.86 -133.44 -11.17
N GLN A 361 6.19 -133.70 -10.04
CA GLN A 361 6.19 -134.90 -9.18
C GLN A 361 7.38 -135.11 -8.27
#